data_AF-A0A356WUX0-F1
#
_entry.id   AF-A0A356WUX0-F1
#
_cell.length_a   1.000
_cell.length_b   1.000
_cell.length_c   1.000
_cell.angle_alpha   90.00
_cell.angle_beta   90.00
_cell.angle_gamma   90.00
#
_symmetry.space_group_name_H-M   'P 1'
#
loop_
_entity.id
_entity.type
_entity.pdbx_description
1 polymer ?
#
loop_
_entity_poly.entity_id
_entity_poly.type
_entity_poly.pdbx_seq_one_letter_code
_entity_poly.pdbx_strand_id
1 'polypeptide(L)'
;GKAWSGISLEDDKLMEITRRVIENSKWRGGCELEFIKTKKDEYYLLEMNPRFPAWVYLANGCGQNHAEALVKMALGEEVKPFAGYKSGKMFIRYSYDMIVDITEFEKISTTGEM
;
A
#
# COMPACT_ATOMS: atom_id res chain seq x y z
N GLY A 1 13.39 -7.94 5.68
CA GLY A 1 12.35 -8.99 5.85
C GLY A 1 11.01 -8.37 5.54
N LYS A 2 10.21 -8.99 4.66
CA LYS A 2 8.90 -8.43 4.30
C LYS A 2 7.91 -8.70 5.45
N ALA A 3 6.99 -7.76 5.72
CA ALA A 3 5.96 -7.96 6.75
C ALA A 3 5.15 -9.23 6.46
N TRP A 4 5.07 -10.15 7.43
CA TRP A 4 4.30 -11.40 7.34
C TRP A 4 2.88 -11.25 7.88
N SER A 5 2.67 -10.25 8.73
CA SER A 5 1.38 -9.87 9.26
C SER A 5 1.39 -8.39 9.66
N GLY A 6 0.20 -7.85 9.86
CA GLY A 6 0.01 -6.48 10.35
C GLY A 6 -1.45 -6.21 10.61
N ILE A 7 -1.72 -5.20 11.43
CA ILE A 7 -3.07 -4.79 11.84
C ILE A 7 -3.25 -3.31 11.49
N SER A 8 -4.40 -2.96 10.93
CA SER A 8 -4.80 -1.57 10.75
C SER A 8 -5.16 -0.94 12.10
N LEU A 9 -4.59 0.22 12.41
CA LEU A 9 -4.86 0.96 13.64
C LEU A 9 -5.41 2.33 13.30
N GLU A 10 -6.22 2.88 14.19
CA GLU A 10 -6.66 4.27 14.14
C GLU A 10 -5.71 5.14 14.95
N ASP A 11 -5.18 6.19 14.32
CA ASP A 11 -4.18 7.08 14.92
C ASP A 11 -4.22 8.48 14.27
N ASP A 12 -5.02 9.37 14.84
CA ASP A 12 -5.24 10.72 14.29
C ASP A 12 -3.96 11.55 14.20
N LYS A 13 -3.06 11.40 15.19
CA LYS A 13 -1.78 12.13 15.23
C LYS A 13 -0.88 11.68 14.08
N LEU A 14 -0.77 10.38 13.84
CA LEU A 14 -0.01 9.85 12.71
C LEU A 14 -0.62 10.25 11.36
N MET A 15 -1.94 10.29 11.26
CA MET A 15 -2.64 10.75 10.06
C MET A 15 -2.36 12.24 9.77
N GLU A 16 -2.36 13.10 10.79
CA GLU A 16 -2.01 14.51 10.65
C GLU A 16 -0.55 14.69 10.18
N ILE A 17 0.40 13.99 10.81
CA ILE A 17 1.81 14.00 10.41
C ILE A 17 1.96 13.57 8.95
N THR A 18 1.30 12.48 8.57
CA THR A 18 1.34 11.93 7.20
C THR A 18 0.80 12.92 6.17
N ARG A 19 -0.35 13.57 6.44
CA ARG A 19 -0.89 14.62 5.55
C ARG A 19 0.11 15.74 5.31
N ARG A 20 0.74 16.24 6.38
CA ARG A 20 1.76 17.31 6.28
C ARG A 20 2.96 16.88 5.43
N VAL A 21 3.44 15.64 5.58
CA VAL A 21 4.56 15.12 4.76
C VAL A 21 4.19 15.10 3.28
N ILE A 22 3.01 14.59 2.93
CA ILE A 22 2.57 14.50 1.52
C ILE A 22 2.33 15.89 0.92
N GLU A 23 1.66 16.79 1.65
CA GLU A 23 1.41 18.17 1.19
C GLU A 23 2.71 18.94 0.92
N ASN A 24 3.69 18.85 1.81
CA ASN A 24 4.95 19.58 1.67
C ASN A 24 5.90 18.95 0.65
N SER A 25 5.87 17.62 0.48
CA SER A 25 6.66 16.94 -0.56
C SER A 25 6.12 17.16 -1.98
N LYS A 26 4.86 17.57 -2.11
CA LYS A 26 4.14 17.68 -3.40
C LYS A 26 4.11 16.34 -4.16
N TRP A 27 4.23 15.22 -3.44
CA TRP A 27 4.22 13.89 -4.04
C TRP A 27 2.87 13.59 -4.69
N ARG A 28 2.90 12.97 -5.87
CA ARG A 28 1.71 12.57 -6.63
C ARG A 28 1.86 11.13 -7.08
N GLY A 29 1.22 10.21 -6.37
CA GLY A 29 1.24 8.78 -6.69
C GLY A 29 1.06 7.92 -5.45
N GLY A 30 1.06 6.59 -5.64
CA GLY A 30 1.11 5.65 -4.53
C GLY A 30 2.44 5.77 -3.77
N CYS A 31 2.39 5.70 -2.45
CA CYS A 31 3.56 5.65 -1.60
C CYS A 31 3.30 4.87 -0.32
N GLU A 32 4.39 4.56 0.37
CA GLU A 32 4.41 4.02 1.72
C GLU A 32 5.28 4.93 2.58
N LEU A 33 4.80 5.25 3.78
CA LEU A 33 5.58 5.94 4.80
C LEU A 33 5.79 4.97 5.97
N GLU A 34 7.04 4.77 6.36
CA GLU A 34 7.39 3.90 7.48
C GLU A 34 7.76 4.75 8.70
N PHE A 35 7.04 4.57 9.79
CA PHE A 35 7.28 5.29 11.04
C PHE A 35 7.61 4.33 12.18
N ILE A 36 8.42 4.80 13.12
CA ILE A 36 8.57 4.19 14.44
C ILE A 36 7.96 5.12 15.50
N LYS A 37 7.19 4.53 16.42
CA LYS A 37 6.59 5.23 17.56
C LYS A 37 7.36 4.88 18.84
N THR A 38 7.82 5.87 19.59
CA THR A 38 8.53 5.66 20.86
C THR A 38 7.55 5.41 22.02
N LYS A 39 8.08 4.96 23.16
CA LYS A 39 7.30 4.83 24.41
C LYS A 39 6.80 6.18 24.96
N LYS A 40 7.28 7.30 24.42
CA LYS A 40 6.86 8.67 24.78
C LYS A 40 5.86 9.25 23.76
N ASP A 41 5.26 8.41 22.91
CA ASP A 41 4.31 8.80 21.86
C ASP A 41 4.90 9.77 20.80
N GLU A 42 6.21 9.66 20.54
CA GLU A 42 6.90 10.41 19.48
C GLU A 42 7.01 9.55 18.21
N TYR A 43 6.74 10.15 17.05
CA TYR A 43 6.86 9.47 15.75
C TYR A 43 8.11 9.95 15.03
N TYR A 44 8.87 9.01 14.49
CA TYR A 44 10.02 9.27 13.62
C TYR A 44 9.78 8.61 12.28
N LEU A 45 9.85 9.39 11.20
CA LEU A 45 9.81 8.88 9.83
C LEU A 45 11.14 8.20 9.52
N LEU A 46 11.08 6.92 9.15
CA LEU A 46 12.26 6.14 8.74
C LEU A 46 12.50 6.31 7.24
N GLU A 47 11.47 6.08 6.43
CA GLU A 47 11.56 6.19 4.98
C GLU A 47 10.22 6.50 4.32
N MET A 48 10.31 7.02 3.09
CA MET A 48 9.19 7.16 2.15
C MET A 48 9.52 6.35 0.89
N ASN A 49 8.73 5.31 0.63
CA ASN A 49 8.83 4.50 -0.56
C ASN A 49 7.89 5.05 -1.65
N PRO A 50 8.38 5.49 -2.82
CA PRO A 50 7.57 6.05 -3.90
C PRO A 50 6.83 4.97 -4.72
N ARG A 51 6.21 4.01 -4.02
CA ARG A 51 5.47 2.88 -4.58
C ARG A 51 4.44 2.38 -3.58
N PHE A 52 3.44 1.63 -4.05
CA PHE A 52 2.61 0.87 -3.12
C PHE A 52 3.40 -0.23 -2.42
N PRO A 53 3.11 -0.50 -1.15
CA PRO A 53 3.70 -1.62 -0.45
C PRO A 53 3.08 -2.93 -0.92
N ALA A 54 3.82 -4.04 -0.74
CA ALA A 54 3.32 -5.36 -1.11
C ALA A 54 2.07 -5.79 -0.31
N TRP A 55 1.66 -5.06 0.73
CA TRP A 55 0.46 -5.30 1.54
C TRP A 55 -0.66 -4.27 1.29
N VAL A 56 -0.65 -3.58 0.14
CA VAL A 56 -1.69 -2.60 -0.25
C VAL A 56 -3.11 -3.15 -0.18
N TYR A 57 -3.29 -4.47 -0.32
CA TYR A 57 -4.59 -5.13 -0.13
C TYR A 57 -5.15 -5.01 1.29
N LEU A 58 -4.33 -4.74 2.31
CA LEU A 58 -4.84 -4.39 3.64
C LEU A 58 -5.67 -3.11 3.57
N ALA A 59 -5.20 -2.08 2.87
CA ALA A 59 -5.96 -0.83 2.68
C ALA A 59 -7.29 -1.11 1.97
N ASN A 60 -7.30 -1.96 0.94
CA ASN A 60 -8.53 -2.41 0.30
C ASN A 60 -9.48 -3.12 1.29
N GLY A 61 -8.96 -4.05 2.11
CA GLY A 61 -9.72 -4.71 3.18
C GLY A 61 -10.23 -3.76 4.27
N CYS A 62 -9.60 -2.60 4.43
CA CYS A 62 -10.04 -1.52 5.30
C CYS A 62 -11.06 -0.57 4.63
N GLY A 63 -11.42 -0.81 3.37
CA GLY A 63 -12.38 -0.02 2.59
C GLY A 63 -11.76 1.07 1.71
N GLN A 64 -10.44 1.06 1.52
CA GLN A 64 -9.73 2.04 0.70
C GLN A 64 -8.95 1.35 -0.42
N ASN A 65 -9.56 1.23 -1.60
CA ASN A 65 -8.90 0.64 -2.76
C ASN A 65 -7.96 1.65 -3.44
N HIS A 66 -6.75 1.81 -2.89
CA HIS A 66 -5.77 2.80 -3.38
C HIS A 66 -5.29 2.52 -4.80
N ALA A 67 -5.18 1.24 -5.19
CA ALA A 67 -4.75 0.87 -6.54
C ALA A 67 -5.79 1.29 -7.59
N GLU A 68 -7.07 0.98 -7.34
CA GLU A 68 -8.17 1.43 -8.20
C GLU A 68 -8.26 2.96 -8.27
N ALA A 69 -8.15 3.65 -7.14
CA ALA A 69 -8.13 5.10 -7.09
C ALA A 69 -7.00 5.68 -7.95
N LEU A 70 -5.79 5.11 -7.88
CA LEU A 70 -4.66 5.55 -8.70
C LEU A 70 -4.91 5.35 -10.20
N VAL A 71 -5.48 4.21 -10.59
CA VAL A 71 -5.83 3.94 -11.99
C VAL A 71 -6.87 4.94 -12.49
N LYS A 72 -7.95 5.17 -11.74
CA LYS A 72 -8.99 6.16 -12.08
C LYS A 72 -8.39 7.56 -12.27
N MET A 73 -7.53 7.99 -11.35
CA MET A 73 -6.82 9.27 -11.48
C MET A 73 -5.94 9.32 -12.74
N ALA A 74 -5.24 8.22 -13.07
CA ALA A 74 -4.41 8.14 -14.28
C ALA A 74 -5.25 8.19 -15.58
N LEU A 75 -6.48 7.69 -15.54
CA LEU A 75 -7.46 7.78 -16.64
C LEU A 75 -8.15 9.15 -16.72
N GLY A 76 -7.85 10.08 -15.81
CA GLY A 76 -8.48 11.40 -15.76
C GLY A 76 -9.88 11.40 -15.14
N GLU A 77 -10.28 10.33 -14.48
CA GLU A 77 -11.55 10.26 -13.76
C GLU A 77 -11.50 11.02 -12.43
N GLU A 78 -12.65 11.53 -12.00
CA GLU A 78 -12.77 12.16 -10.68
C GLU A 78 -12.75 11.09 -9.58
N VAL A 79 -11.83 11.22 -8.63
CA VAL A 79 -11.71 10.34 -7.47
C VAL A 79 -11.90 11.17 -6.20
N LYS A 80 -12.94 10.84 -5.43
CA LYS A 80 -13.19 11.47 -4.13
C LYS A 80 -12.20 10.94 -3.09
N PRO A 81 -11.60 11.81 -2.25
CA PRO A 81 -10.74 11.37 -1.16
C PRO A 81 -11.45 10.40 -0.21
N PHE A 82 -10.73 9.38 0.27
CA PHE A 82 -11.23 8.48 1.29
C PHE A 82 -11.32 9.21 2.64
N ALA A 83 -12.53 9.29 3.21
CA ALA A 83 -12.78 10.01 4.46
C ALA A 83 -12.58 9.17 5.74
N GLY A 84 -12.47 7.85 5.61
CA GLY A 84 -12.30 6.93 6.74
C GLY A 84 -11.84 5.55 6.29
N TYR A 85 -11.47 4.72 7.26
CA TYR A 85 -11.10 3.32 7.06
C TYR A 85 -11.54 2.49 8.27
N LYS A 86 -11.70 1.17 8.06
CA LYS A 86 -12.02 0.24 9.14
C LYS A 86 -10.73 -0.18 9.84
N SER A 87 -10.55 0.20 11.10
CA SER A 87 -9.46 -0.27 11.96
C SER A 87 -9.71 -1.71 12.48
N GLY A 88 -8.69 -2.33 13.08
CA GLY A 88 -8.76 -3.70 13.61
C GLY A 88 -8.74 -4.83 12.55
N LYS A 89 -8.52 -4.53 11.27
CA LYS A 89 -8.31 -5.53 10.23
C LYS A 89 -6.88 -6.05 10.28
N MET A 90 -6.72 -7.37 10.24
CA MET A 90 -5.42 -8.03 10.20
C MET A 90 -5.20 -8.63 8.82
N PHE A 91 -3.97 -8.52 8.31
CA PHE A 91 -3.51 -9.39 7.23
C PHE A 91 -2.50 -10.40 7.77
N ILE A 92 -2.50 -11.59 7.17
CA ILE A 92 -1.50 -12.64 7.38
C ILE A 92 -1.12 -13.14 5.99
N ARG A 93 0.17 -13.20 5.71
CA ARG A 93 0.68 -13.80 4.48
C ARG A 93 0.91 -15.28 4.67
N TYR A 94 0.60 -16.04 3.64
CA TYR A 94 0.99 -17.43 3.51
C TYR A 94 1.75 -17.61 2.19
N SER A 95 2.62 -18.60 2.15
CA SER A 95 3.29 -19.02 0.91
C SER A 95 2.48 -20.12 0.26
N TYR A 96 2.37 -20.07 -1.05
CA TYR A 96 1.73 -21.10 -1.86
C TYR A 96 2.63 -21.40 -3.05
N ASP A 97 2.97 -22.67 -3.23
CA ASP A 97 3.79 -23.12 -4.34
C ASP A 97 2.88 -23.38 -5.55
N MET A 98 3.13 -22.64 -6.63
CA MET A 98 2.42 -22.83 -7.89
C MET A 98 3.32 -23.65 -8.82
N ILE A 99 2.92 -24.88 -9.12
CA ILE A 99 3.62 -25.76 -10.06
C ILE A 99 3.02 -25.54 -11.45
N VAL A 100 3.84 -25.10 -12.40
CA VAL A 100 3.45 -24.81 -13.80
C VAL A 100 4.43 -25.45 -14.77
N ASP A 101 3.99 -25.64 -16.01
CA ASP A 101 4.84 -26.14 -17.09
C ASP A 101 5.81 -25.03 -17.56
N ILE A 102 7.07 -25.39 -17.84
CA ILE A 102 8.07 -24.45 -18.36
C ILE A 102 7.69 -23.90 -19.75
N THR A 103 6.93 -24.68 -20.53
CA THR A 103 6.47 -24.28 -21.87
C THR A 103 5.54 -23.06 -21.83
N GLU A 104 4.78 -22.86 -20.75
CA GLU A 104 3.96 -21.65 -20.55
C GLU A 104 4.85 -20.41 -20.31
N PHE A 105 5.98 -20.59 -19.62
CA PHE A 105 6.96 -19.51 -19.42
C PHE A 105 7.70 -19.15 -20.73
N GLU A 106 8.03 -20.16 -21.54
CA GLU A 106 8.69 -19.97 -22.84
C GLU A 106 7.85 -19.12 -23.81
N LYS A 107 6.52 -19.32 -23.83
CA LYS A 107 5.60 -18.50 -24.63
C LYS A 107 5.68 -17.03 -24.24
N ILE A 108 5.60 -16.72 -22.95
CA ILE A 108 5.70 -15.34 -22.43
C ILE A 108 7.05 -14.73 -22.79
N SER A 109 8.14 -15.47 -22.58
CA SER A 109 9.51 -14.98 -22.83
C SER A 109 9.79 -14.70 -24.30
N THR A 110 9.24 -15.51 -25.21
CA THR A 110 9.55 -15.45 -26.64
C THR A 110 8.58 -14.57 -27.42
N THR A 111 7.30 -14.57 -27.04
CA THR A 111 6.23 -13.89 -27.78
C THR A 111 5.69 -12.64 -27.08
N GLY A 112 5.98 -12.46 -25.80
CA GLY A 112 5.49 -11.33 -25.00
C GLY A 112 4.02 -11.45 -24.58
N GLU A 113 3.36 -12.57 -24.86
CA GLU A 113 1.93 -12.81 -24.58
C GLU A 113 1.72 -14.19 -23.91
N MET A 114 0.53 -14.39 -23.33
CA MET A 114 0.08 -15.63 -22.69
C MET A 114 -0.88 -16.39 -23.59
#